data_AF-A0A7G1I851-F1
#
_entry.id   AF-A0A7G1I851-F1
#
_cell.length_a   1.000
_cell.length_b   1.000
_cell.length_c   1.000
_cell.angle_alpha   90.00
_cell.angle_beta   90.00
_cell.angle_gamma   90.00
#
_symmetry.space_group_name_H-M   'P 1'
#
loop_
_entity.id
_entity.type
_entity.pdbx_description
1 polymer ?
#
loop_
_entity_poly.entity_id
_entity_poly.type
_entity_poly.pdbx_seq_one_letter_code
_entity_poly.pdbx_strand_id
1 'polypeptide(L)'
;MWAPDADDIESLSERLAATIRTARTDILIVSLGKPRQEQWVDRYGCATGARVLLPCGGAIDFLAGKTIRAPGWMQKLGLEWLHRLISEPRRLARRYLLQGPIALLRTARAQLICYPSAGWPGTPPSDRRDISGAVRDAARPEPATV
;
A
#
# COMPACT_ATOMS: atom_id res chain seq x y z
N MET A 1 -11.47 11.23 2.35
CA MET A 1 -10.20 10.93 1.69
C MET A 1 -10.19 11.67 0.37
N TRP A 2 -9.38 12.73 0.23
CA TRP A 2 -9.16 13.36 -1.08
C TRP A 2 -8.28 12.42 -1.89
N ALA A 3 -8.74 12.06 -3.09
CA ALA A 3 -7.98 11.31 -4.07
C ALA A 3 -8.26 11.94 -5.43
N PRO A 4 -7.25 12.18 -6.28
CA PRO A 4 -7.46 12.64 -7.64
C PRO A 4 -8.34 11.65 -8.42
N ASP A 5 -9.02 12.16 -9.46
CA ASP A 5 -9.85 11.33 -10.30
C ASP A 5 -9.02 10.26 -11.02
N ALA A 6 -9.67 9.17 -11.45
CA ALA A 6 -8.95 8.07 -12.08
C ALA A 6 -8.18 8.51 -13.33
N ASP A 7 -8.80 9.37 -14.13
CA ASP A 7 -8.25 9.86 -15.38
C ASP A 7 -7.05 10.79 -15.15
N ASP A 8 -7.10 11.58 -14.07
CA ASP A 8 -5.97 12.41 -13.64
C ASP A 8 -4.78 11.55 -13.21
N ILE A 9 -5.03 10.51 -12.42
CA ILE A 9 -3.98 9.58 -11.97
C ILE A 9 -3.32 8.95 -13.20
N GLU A 10 -4.11 8.41 -14.11
CA GLU A 10 -3.60 7.73 -15.31
C GLU A 10 -2.73 8.68 -16.14
N SER A 11 -3.22 9.87 -16.46
CA SER A 11 -2.49 10.85 -17.28
C SER A 11 -1.21 11.40 -16.61
N LEU A 12 -1.12 11.34 -15.28
CA LEU A 12 0.06 11.75 -14.51
C LEU A 12 1.04 10.60 -14.25
N SER A 13 0.60 9.35 -14.39
CA SER A 13 1.32 8.17 -13.87
C SER A 13 2.71 7.99 -14.48
N GLU A 14 2.87 8.22 -15.78
CA GLU A 14 4.18 8.12 -16.44
C GLU A 14 5.17 9.16 -15.92
N ARG A 15 4.71 10.41 -15.75
CA ARG A 15 5.54 11.49 -15.20
C ARG A 15 5.88 11.24 -13.74
N LEU A 16 4.94 10.71 -12.96
CA LEU A 16 5.17 10.33 -11.57
C LEU A 16 6.20 9.20 -11.47
N ALA A 17 6.07 8.16 -12.29
CA ALA A 17 7.01 7.05 -12.31
C ALA A 17 8.43 7.52 -12.69
N ALA A 18 8.55 8.39 -13.70
CA ALA A 18 9.83 9.00 -14.07
C ALA A 18 10.43 9.82 -12.91
N THR A 19 9.61 10.65 -12.26
CA THR A 19 10.04 11.44 -11.09
C THR A 19 10.55 10.55 -9.96
N ILE A 20 9.79 9.50 -9.61
CA ILE A 20 10.18 8.53 -8.58
C ILE A 20 11.50 7.84 -8.93
N ARG A 21 11.68 7.46 -10.20
CA ARG A 21 12.91 6.84 -10.68
C ARG A 21 14.10 7.78 -10.57
N THR A 22 13.94 9.06 -10.93
CA THR A 22 15.01 10.06 -10.78
C THR A 22 15.37 10.31 -9.32
N ALA A 23 14.40 10.19 -8.40
CA ALA A 23 14.62 10.34 -6.96
C ALA A 23 15.36 9.14 -6.33
N ARG A 24 15.60 8.05 -7.09
CA ARG A 24 16.24 6.80 -6.60
C ARG A 24 15.55 6.23 -5.36
N THR A 25 14.22 6.23 -5.34
CA THR A 25 13.41 5.76 -4.22
C THR A 25 13.65 4.28 -3.92
N ASP A 26 14.02 3.93 -2.69
CA ASP A 26 14.10 2.52 -2.27
C ASP A 26 12.72 1.92 -1.97
N ILE A 27 11.88 2.66 -1.24
CA ILE A 27 10.58 2.21 -0.76
C ILE A 27 9.51 3.19 -1.23
N LEU A 28 8.58 2.70 -2.05
CA LEU A 28 7.45 3.46 -2.54
C LEU A 28 6.17 3.02 -1.83
N ILE A 29 5.56 3.92 -1.06
CA ILE A 29 4.27 3.68 -0.40
C ILE A 29 3.14 4.19 -1.30
N VAL A 30 2.20 3.33 -1.66
CA VAL A 30 1.06 3.65 -2.54
C VAL A 30 -0.25 3.61 -1.76
N SER A 31 -0.94 4.74 -1.69
CA SER A 31 -2.19 4.91 -0.93
C SER A 31 -3.35 5.44 -1.77
N LEU A 32 -3.56 4.83 -2.95
CA LEU A 32 -4.68 5.16 -3.86
C LEU A 32 -5.98 4.42 -3.51
N GLY A 33 -5.91 3.48 -2.57
CA GLY A 33 -7.04 2.61 -2.20
C GLY A 33 -7.27 1.47 -3.20
N LYS A 34 -7.98 0.45 -2.76
CA LYS A 34 -8.31 -0.72 -3.60
C LYS A 34 -9.46 -0.39 -4.55
N PRO A 35 -9.45 -0.87 -5.81
CA PRO A 35 -8.42 -1.69 -6.46
C PRO A 35 -7.32 -0.89 -7.19
N ARG A 36 -7.39 0.45 -7.16
CA ARG A 36 -6.57 1.34 -7.98
C ARG A 36 -5.08 1.22 -7.65
N GLN A 37 -4.73 1.10 -6.37
CA GLN A 37 -3.34 0.94 -5.95
C GLN A 37 -2.70 -0.33 -6.52
N GLU A 38 -3.44 -1.45 -6.58
CA GLU A 38 -2.93 -2.70 -7.12
C GLU A 38 -2.73 -2.58 -8.64
N GLN A 39 -3.69 -1.98 -9.34
CA GLN A 39 -3.61 -1.75 -10.80
C GLN A 39 -2.47 -0.80 -11.17
N TRP A 40 -2.27 0.26 -10.39
CA TRP A 40 -1.20 1.22 -10.61
C TRP A 40 0.17 0.59 -10.39
N VAL A 41 0.33 -0.19 -9.32
CA VAL A 41 1.58 -0.92 -9.03
C VAL A 41 1.87 -1.94 -10.12
N ASP A 42 0.87 -2.67 -10.60
CA ASP A 42 1.02 -3.62 -11.70
C ASP A 42 1.46 -2.94 -13.01
N ARG A 43 0.84 -1.80 -13.35
CA ARG A 43 1.12 -1.09 -14.61
C ARG A 43 2.42 -0.27 -14.59
N TYR A 44 2.68 0.46 -13.51
CA TYR A 44 3.75 1.46 -13.45
C TYR A 44 4.86 1.12 -12.46
N GLY A 45 4.66 0.12 -11.60
CA GLY A 45 5.60 -0.18 -10.51
C GLY A 45 7.03 -0.41 -10.98
N CYS A 46 7.22 -1.19 -12.06
CA CYS A 46 8.54 -1.42 -12.65
C CYS A 46 9.20 -0.12 -13.15
N ALA A 47 8.43 0.80 -13.74
CA ALA A 47 8.95 2.05 -14.29
C ALA A 47 9.46 3.01 -13.21
N THR A 48 9.00 2.86 -11.96
CA THR A 48 9.45 3.69 -10.83
C THR A 48 10.88 3.38 -10.41
N GLY A 49 11.40 2.18 -10.71
CA GLY A 49 12.71 1.73 -10.23
C GLY A 49 12.79 1.49 -8.71
N ALA A 50 11.67 1.56 -7.98
CA ALA A 50 11.66 1.32 -6.55
C ALA A 50 11.93 -0.16 -6.21
N ARG A 51 12.71 -0.41 -5.16
CA ARG A 51 13.06 -1.77 -4.72
C ARG A 51 11.88 -2.46 -4.04
N VAL A 52 11.08 -1.69 -3.30
CA VAL A 52 9.90 -2.19 -2.58
C VAL A 52 8.71 -1.29 -2.87
N LEU A 53 7.61 -1.89 -3.32
CA LEU A 53 6.32 -1.21 -3.47
C LEU A 53 5.37 -1.70 -2.38
N LEU A 54 4.85 -0.76 -1.59
CA LEU A 54 3.99 -1.06 -0.44
C LEU A 54 2.62 -0.40 -0.61
N PRO A 55 1.60 -1.16 -1.07
CA PRO A 55 0.22 -0.69 -1.12
C PRO A 55 -0.37 -0.58 0.29
N CYS A 56 -0.34 0.62 0.89
CA CYS A 56 -0.80 0.87 2.26
C CYS A 56 -2.30 1.25 2.33
N GLY A 57 -2.89 1.68 1.22
CA GLY A 57 -4.28 2.14 1.20
C GLY A 57 -4.58 3.14 2.32
N GLY A 58 -5.70 2.95 3.02
CA GLY A 58 -6.13 3.82 4.12
C GLY A 58 -5.32 3.71 5.42
N ALA A 59 -4.25 2.92 5.49
CA ALA A 59 -3.40 2.85 6.68
C ALA A 59 -2.78 4.22 7.02
N ILE A 60 -2.44 5.02 6.00
CA ILE A 60 -1.91 6.38 6.18
C ILE A 60 -2.91 7.28 6.91
N ASP A 61 -4.21 7.13 6.67
CA ASP A 61 -5.22 7.94 7.36
C ASP A 61 -5.30 7.64 8.87
N PHE A 62 -4.97 6.42 9.28
CA PHE A 62 -4.83 6.08 10.70
C PHE A 62 -3.59 6.72 11.32
N LEU A 63 -2.46 6.67 10.61
CA LEU A 63 -1.22 7.32 11.04
C LEU A 63 -1.38 8.84 11.13
N ALA A 64 -2.14 9.44 10.21
CA ALA A 64 -2.46 10.86 10.20
C ALA A 64 -3.53 11.28 11.22
N GLY A 65 -4.04 10.35 12.04
CA GLY A 65 -5.07 10.63 13.05
C GLY A 65 -6.45 11.00 12.48
N LYS A 66 -6.68 10.82 11.18
CA LYS A 66 -7.94 11.18 10.50
C LYS A 66 -9.05 10.17 10.74
N THR A 67 -8.70 8.92 11.04
CA THR A 67 -9.67 7.84 11.27
C THR A 67 -9.52 7.29 12.67
N ILE A 68 -10.63 7.22 13.40
CA ILE A 68 -10.68 6.65 14.75
C ILE A 68 -10.67 5.11 14.64
N ARG A 69 -9.77 4.47 15.39
CA ARG A 69 -9.72 3.00 15.48
C ARG A 69 -10.88 2.47 16.30
N ALA A 70 -11.28 1.23 16.04
CA ALA A 70 -12.32 0.56 16.83
C ALA A 70 -11.90 0.47 18.32
N PRO A 71 -12.85 0.43 19.26
CA PRO A 71 -12.55 0.18 20.68
C PRO A 71 -11.69 -1.08 20.89
N GLY A 72 -10.86 -1.08 21.94
CA GLY A 72 -9.90 -2.16 22.18
C GLY A 72 -10.53 -3.56 22.29
N TRP A 73 -11.75 -3.67 22.82
CA TRP A 73 -12.48 -4.94 22.87
C TRP A 73 -12.87 -5.45 21.48
N MET A 74 -13.26 -4.57 20.56
CA MET A 74 -13.57 -4.94 19.17
C MET A 74 -12.32 -5.34 18.41
N GLN A 75 -11.20 -4.66 18.64
CA GLN A 75 -9.92 -5.03 18.04
C GLN A 75 -9.50 -6.45 18.47
N LYS A 76 -9.60 -6.76 19.77
CA LYS A 76 -9.27 -8.09 20.32
C LYS A 76 -10.16 -9.21 19.76
N LEU A 77 -11.43 -8.90 19.48
CA LEU A 77 -12.37 -9.85 18.88
C LEU A 77 -12.29 -9.91 17.34
N GLY A 78 -11.38 -9.15 16.71
CA GLY A 78 -11.29 -9.08 15.24
C GLY A 78 -12.48 -8.38 14.56
N LEU A 79 -13.27 -7.61 15.31
CA LEU A 79 -14.49 -6.92 14.85
C LEU A 79 -14.22 -5.51 14.30
N GLU A 80 -12.96 -5.18 14.02
CA GLU A 80 -12.59 -3.86 13.49
C GLU A 80 -13.23 -3.59 12.10
N TRP A 81 -13.47 -4.64 11.31
CA TRP A 81 -14.20 -4.53 10.04
C TRP A 81 -15.67 -4.12 10.24
N LEU A 82 -16.32 -4.62 11.29
CA LEU A 82 -17.72 -4.32 11.59
C LEU A 82 -17.85 -2.88 12.10
N HIS A 83 -16.94 -2.45 12.96
CA HIS A 83 -16.86 -1.04 13.38
C HIS A 83 -16.77 -0.12 12.16
N ARG A 84 -15.87 -0.40 11.21
CA ARG A 84 -15.74 0.39 9.98
C ARG A 84 -17.01 0.34 9.12
N LEU A 85 -17.65 -0.82 9.02
CA LEU A 85 -18.91 -0.95 8.28
C LEU A 85 -20.00 -0.05 8.86
N ILE A 86 -20.11 0.03 10.19
CA ILE A 86 -21.07 0.89 10.89
C ILE A 86 -20.71 2.37 10.70
N SER A 87 -19.42 2.72 10.73
CA SER A 87 -18.97 4.11 10.51
C SER A 87 -19.20 4.59 9.07
N GLU A 88 -19.07 3.72 8.07
CA GLU A 88 -19.13 4.10 6.65
C GLU A 88 -19.95 3.09 5.81
N PRO A 89 -21.25 2.92 6.11
CA PRO A 89 -22.06 1.83 5.55
C PRO A 89 -22.19 1.94 4.03
N ARG A 90 -22.41 3.15 3.50
CA ARG A 90 -22.56 3.37 2.05
C ARG A 90 -21.28 3.01 1.27
N ARG A 91 -20.10 3.20 1.88
CA ARG A 91 -18.81 2.94 1.21
C ARG A 91 -18.38 1.48 1.34
N LEU A 92 -18.60 0.86 2.49
CA LEU A 92 -18.01 -0.43 2.82
C LEU A 92 -18.98 -1.62 2.73
N ALA A 93 -20.30 -1.40 2.69
CA ALA A 93 -21.28 -2.50 2.63
C ALA A 93 -21.04 -3.42 1.43
N ARG A 94 -20.88 -2.87 0.22
CA ARG A 94 -20.60 -3.67 -0.97
C ARG A 94 -19.28 -4.44 -0.86
N ARG A 95 -18.27 -3.82 -0.25
CA ARG A 95 -16.95 -4.43 -0.09
C ARG A 95 -16.98 -5.60 0.89
N TYR A 96 -17.66 -5.46 2.02
CA TYR A 96 -17.66 -6.47 3.07
C TYR A 96 -18.74 -7.52 2.91
N LEU A 97 -19.95 -7.16 2.47
CA LEU A 97 -21.07 -8.11 2.41
C LEU A 97 -21.14 -8.87 1.09
N LEU A 98 -20.64 -8.27 -0.01
CA LEU A 98 -20.66 -8.92 -1.33
C LEU A 98 -19.27 -9.39 -1.73
N GLN A 99 -18.29 -8.48 -1.82
CA GLN A 99 -16.96 -8.83 -2.34
C GLN A 99 -16.17 -9.72 -1.39
N GLY A 100 -16.28 -9.51 -0.07
CA GLY A 100 -15.59 -10.30 0.95
C GLY A 100 -15.90 -11.80 0.87
N PRO A 101 -17.18 -12.22 0.98
CA PRO A 101 -17.56 -13.63 0.89
C PRO A 101 -17.20 -14.26 -0.44
N ILE A 102 -17.39 -13.53 -1.56
CA ILE A 102 -17.00 -14.03 -2.90
C ILE A 102 -15.49 -14.24 -2.97
N ALA A 103 -14.70 -13.29 -2.47
CA ALA A 103 -13.25 -13.42 -2.41
C ALA A 103 -12.83 -14.59 -1.53
N LEU A 104 -13.44 -14.77 -0.35
CA LEU A 104 -13.16 -15.89 0.54
C LEU A 104 -13.47 -17.23 -0.13
N LEU A 105 -14.62 -17.35 -0.80
CA LEU A 105 -15.00 -18.55 -1.55
C LEU A 105 -14.02 -18.83 -2.71
N ARG A 106 -13.59 -17.79 -3.42
CA ARG A 106 -12.59 -17.90 -4.50
C ARG A 106 -11.25 -18.35 -3.95
N THR A 107 -10.78 -17.77 -2.86
CA THR A 107 -9.50 -18.14 -2.23
C THR A 107 -9.55 -19.53 -1.59
N ALA A 108 -10.68 -19.93 -1.00
CA ALA A 108 -10.84 -21.28 -0.46
C ALA A 108 -10.90 -22.36 -1.55
N ARG A 109 -11.39 -22.01 -2.75
CA ARG A 109 -11.44 -22.90 -3.92
C ARG A 109 -10.16 -22.89 -4.74
N ALA A 110 -9.48 -21.75 -4.82
CA ALA A 110 -8.16 -21.66 -5.39
C ALA A 110 -7.21 -22.34 -4.40
N GLN A 111 -6.82 -23.58 -4.68
CA GLN A 111 -5.64 -24.17 -4.03
C GLN A 111 -4.55 -23.11 -4.07
N LEU A 112 -3.98 -22.77 -2.91
CA LEU A 112 -3.00 -21.71 -2.71
C LEU A 112 -2.05 -21.68 -3.91
N ILE A 113 -2.30 -20.76 -4.84
CA ILE A 113 -1.32 -20.43 -5.85
C ILE A 113 -0.26 -19.75 -5.00
N CYS A 114 0.72 -20.52 -4.56
CA CYS A 114 2.01 -20.00 -4.16
C CYS A 114 2.35 -19.01 -5.27
N TYR A 115 2.33 -17.72 -4.95
CA TYR A 115 2.93 -16.74 -5.83
C TYR A 115 4.31 -17.31 -6.09
N PRO A 116 4.63 -17.72 -7.34
CA PRO A 116 6.00 -18.06 -7.62
C PRO A 116 6.79 -16.85 -7.14
N SER A 117 7.95 -17.08 -6.55
CA SER A 117 9.00 -16.07 -6.49
C SER A 117 9.40 -15.71 -7.92
N ALA A 118 8.46 -15.16 -8.69
CA ALA A 118 8.66 -14.63 -10.01
C ALA A 118 9.34 -13.30 -9.74
N GLY A 119 10.67 -13.33 -9.77
CA GLY A 119 11.46 -12.13 -9.88
C GLY A 119 10.83 -11.28 -10.98
N TRP A 120 10.39 -10.08 -10.60
CA TRP A 120 9.81 -9.14 -11.55
C TRP A 120 10.84 -8.89 -12.66
N PRO A 121 10.46 -8.96 -13.94
CA PRO A 121 11.35 -8.60 -15.03
C PRO A 121 11.86 -7.17 -14.80
N GLY A 122 13.18 -7.02 -14.64
CA GLY A 122 13.80 -5.72 -14.36
C GLY A 122 14.02 -5.39 -12.88
N THR A 123 13.87 -6.34 -11.95
CA THR A 123 14.35 -6.15 -10.57
C THR A 123 15.86 -5.87 -10.61
N PRO A 124 16.34 -4.67 -10.24
CA PRO A 124 17.78 -4.42 -10.20
C PRO A 124 18.42 -5.39 -9.18
N PRO A 125 19.65 -5.89 -9.41
CA PRO A 125 20.31 -6.79 -8.47
C PRO A 125 20.27 -6.17 -7.07
N SER A 126 19.57 -6.81 -6.13
CA SER A 126 19.52 -6.34 -4.76
C SER A 126 20.87 -6.65 -4.10
N ASP A 127 21.81 -5.69 -4.10
CA ASP A 127 22.96 -5.81 -3.21
C ASP A 127 22.47 -5.63 -1.78
N ARG A 128 22.31 -6.76 -1.07
CA ARG A 128 21.84 -6.84 0.32
C ARG A 128 22.63 -5.94 1.28
N ARG A 129 23.83 -5.51 0.90
CA ARG A 129 24.74 -4.74 1.75
C ARG A 129 24.35 -3.26 1.92
N ASP A 130 23.51 -2.72 1.03
CA ASP A 130 23.20 -1.29 0.97
C ASP A 130 22.15 -0.85 2.02
N ILE A 131 21.14 -1.68 2.27
CA ILE A 131 20.02 -1.35 3.17
C ILE A 131 20.49 -1.21 4.63
N SER A 132 21.50 -1.98 5.04
CA SER A 132 22.05 -1.92 6.41
C SER A 132 22.87 -0.65 6.68
N GLY A 133 23.41 0.01 5.64
CA GLY A 133 24.13 1.29 5.78
C GLY A 133 23.16 2.45 5.97
N ALA A 134 22.16 2.56 5.09
CA ALA A 134 21.19 3.66 5.10
C ALA A 134 20.36 3.74 6.40
N VAL A 135 19.97 2.60 6.97
CA VAL A 135 19.23 2.57 8.26
C VAL A 135 20.12 3.03 9.43
N ARG A 136 21.43 2.79 9.37
CA ARG A 136 22.37 3.23 10.42
C ARG A 136 22.61 4.74 10.38
N ASP A 137 22.64 5.33 9.19
CA ASP A 137 22.86 6.77 9.03
C ASP A 137 21.61 7.60 9.34
N ALA A 138 20.41 7.10 9.01
CA ALA A 138 19.14 7.75 9.35
C ALA A 138 18.82 7.76 10.87
N ALA A 139 19.51 6.95 11.68
CA ALA A 139 19.30 6.85 13.12
C ALA A 139 20.16 7.79 13.97
N ARG A 140 21.03 8.63 13.38
CA ARG A 140 21.72 9.71 14.10
C ARG A 140 20.89 11.01 14.05
N PRO A 141 20.28 11.46 15.16
CA PRO A 141 19.84 12.84 15.23
C PRO A 141 21.07 13.76 15.23
N GLU A 142 21.12 14.71 14.29
CA GLU A 142 22.05 15.84 14.32
C GLU A 142 21.90 16.58 15.66
N PRO A 143 22.99 16.84 16.42
CA PRO A 143 22.89 17.63 17.64
C PRO A 143 22.48 19.05 17.28
N ALA A 144 21.33 19.48 17.80
CA ALA A 144 20.82 20.83 17.61
C ALA A 144 21.85 21.87 18.11
N THR A 145 22.41 22.64 17.19
CA THR A 145 23.26 23.79 17.50
C THR A 145 22.38 24.89 18.08
N VAL A 146 22.69 25.30 19.32
CA VAL A 146 22.10 26.42 20.09
C VAL A 146 22.57 27.75 19.52
#